data_AF-A0A949MI60-F1
#
_entry.id   AF-A0A949MI60-F1
#
_cell.length_a   1.000
_cell.length_b   1.000
_cell.length_c   1.000
_cell.angle_alpha   90.00
_cell.angle_beta   90.00
_cell.angle_gamma   90.00
#
_symmetry.space_group_name_H-M   'P 1'
#
loop_
_entity.id
_entity.type
_entity.pdbx_description
1 polymer ?
#
loop_
_entity_poly.entity_id
_entity_poly.type
_entity_poly.pdbx_seq_one_letter_code
_entity_poly.pdbx_strand_id
1 'polypeptide(L)'
;RKSGRLMLLDGHRRHRACRLAQLSTLRVEIVVEPASAQAAYLKARRLNTERHGQSAFDDALALRNLLALGTYRTQAEYAQDTGLSIAAVSKLFAIGNLPESIQAYIADHEEIQNQRLLYELHLYCQAAGEEKALALLADHASALTSTMIERAREREVSGPVQRARSATRSFSFHGVQGRIQRFDNGGRLEVRVKGLPPEHLHRLEQQMVVWLQAQPDADAKVSAQATDSRGGDPTVVE
;
A
#
# COMPACT_ATOMS: atom_id res chain seq x y z
N ARG A 1 20.67 -20.86 -34.45
CA ARG A 1 20.86 -20.27 -35.82
C ARG A 1 19.74 -20.66 -36.81
N LYS A 2 18.96 -19.69 -37.35
CA LYS A 2 18.17 -19.88 -38.59
C LYS A 2 18.60 -18.82 -39.62
N SER A 3 19.20 -19.26 -40.74
CA SER A 3 19.42 -18.49 -41.99
C SER A 3 20.30 -17.24 -41.94
N GLY A 4 21.51 -17.30 -41.36
CA GLY A 4 22.51 -16.21 -41.47
C GLY A 4 22.14 -14.89 -40.77
N ARG A 5 21.03 -14.87 -40.02
CA ARG A 5 20.58 -13.71 -39.24
C ARG A 5 21.14 -13.79 -37.82
N LEU A 6 21.57 -12.65 -37.30
CA LEU A 6 22.02 -12.50 -35.92
C LEU A 6 20.84 -12.07 -35.04
N MET A 7 20.75 -12.62 -33.83
CA MET A 7 19.86 -12.12 -32.79
C MET A 7 20.60 -11.00 -32.04
N LEU A 8 19.96 -9.83 -31.93
CA LEU A 8 20.51 -8.73 -31.15
C LEU A 8 20.32 -9.01 -29.67
N LEU A 9 21.41 -9.17 -28.92
CA LEU A 9 21.37 -9.37 -27.47
C LEU A 9 21.43 -8.05 -26.70
N ASP A 10 22.05 -7.03 -27.29
CA ASP A 10 22.31 -5.74 -26.65
C ASP A 10 22.52 -4.65 -27.72
N GLY A 11 22.35 -3.38 -27.34
CA GLY A 11 22.57 -2.23 -28.21
C GLY A 11 21.35 -1.83 -29.02
N HIS A 12 20.12 -2.17 -28.59
CA HIS A 12 18.88 -1.84 -29.30
C HIS A 12 18.74 -0.36 -29.65
N ARG A 13 19.11 0.56 -28.74
CA ARG A 13 19.08 2.02 -29.01
C ARG A 13 20.07 2.41 -30.12
N ARG A 14 21.30 1.88 -30.10
CA ARG A 14 22.31 2.14 -31.14
C ARG A 14 21.91 1.52 -32.47
N HIS A 15 21.41 0.29 -32.46
CA HIS A 15 20.86 -0.36 -33.65
C HIS A 15 19.71 0.44 -34.25
N ARG A 16 18.78 0.97 -33.43
CA ARG A 16 17.70 1.85 -33.89
C ARG A 16 18.25 3.15 -34.50
N ALA A 17 19.21 3.80 -33.83
CA ALA A 17 19.84 5.02 -34.34
C ALA A 17 20.55 4.78 -35.69
N CYS A 18 21.31 3.69 -35.82
CA CYS A 18 21.97 3.32 -37.07
C CYS A 18 20.96 3.00 -38.18
N ARG A 19 19.81 2.40 -37.84
CA ARG A 19 18.70 2.20 -38.79
C ARG A 19 18.10 3.51 -39.27
N LEU A 20 17.88 4.47 -38.36
CA LEU A 20 17.40 5.81 -38.70
C LEU A 20 18.42 6.59 -39.54
N ALA A 21 19.71 6.43 -39.24
CA ALA A 21 20.81 6.99 -40.02
C ALA A 21 21.12 6.21 -41.31
N GLN A 22 20.33 5.18 -41.65
CA GLN A 22 20.45 4.36 -42.85
C GLN A 22 21.87 3.79 -43.09
N LEU A 23 22.58 3.46 -42.01
CA LEU A 23 23.90 2.84 -42.13
C LEU A 23 23.77 1.44 -42.74
N SER A 24 24.56 1.17 -43.78
CA SER A 24 24.57 -0.10 -44.51
C SER A 24 25.28 -1.23 -43.76
N THR A 25 26.19 -0.89 -42.85
CA THR A 25 26.94 -1.86 -42.05
C THR A 25 27.02 -1.42 -40.58
N LEU A 26 27.13 -2.41 -39.68
CA LEU A 26 27.27 -2.19 -38.26
C LEU A 26 28.37 -3.10 -37.72
N ARG A 27 29.31 -2.54 -36.95
CA ARG A 27 30.26 -3.36 -36.19
C ARG A 27 29.50 -4.05 -35.07
N VAL A 28 29.44 -5.37 -35.13
CA VAL A 28 28.82 -6.22 -34.10
C VAL A 28 29.87 -7.12 -33.46
N GLU A 29 29.69 -7.44 -32.19
CA GLU A 29 30.44 -8.49 -31.52
C GLU A 29 29.60 -9.77 -31.53
N ILE A 30 30.14 -10.83 -32.13
CA ILE A 30 29.45 -12.12 -32.21
C ILE A 30 29.87 -12.95 -31.01
N VAL A 31 28.92 -13.22 -30.13
CA VAL A 31 29.07 -14.12 -29.00
C VAL A 31 28.40 -15.47 -29.29
N VAL A 32 28.84 -16.50 -28.56
CA VAL A 32 28.23 -17.83 -28.61
C VAL A 32 26.74 -17.75 -28.30
N GLU A 33 25.93 -18.49 -29.07
CA GLU A 33 24.47 -18.59 -28.89
C GLU A 33 24.18 -19.10 -27.47
N PRO A 34 23.35 -18.40 -26.68
CA PRO A 34 23.01 -18.86 -25.33
C PRO A 34 22.35 -20.23 -25.37
N ALA A 35 22.64 -21.06 -24.36
CA ALA A 35 22.12 -22.43 -24.28
C ALA A 35 20.59 -22.50 -24.13
N SER A 36 19.96 -21.43 -23.62
CA SER A 36 18.51 -21.34 -23.42
C SER A 36 18.04 -19.88 -23.46
N ALA A 37 16.73 -19.66 -23.57
CA ALA A 37 16.13 -18.33 -23.46
C ALA A 37 16.39 -17.69 -22.09
N GLN A 38 16.41 -18.48 -21.01
CA GLN A 38 16.80 -18.03 -19.67
C GLN A 38 18.25 -17.53 -19.65
N ALA A 39 19.18 -18.30 -20.21
CA ALA A 39 20.58 -17.91 -20.30
C ALA A 39 20.79 -16.64 -21.15
N ALA A 40 19.99 -16.48 -22.22
CA ALA A 40 19.98 -15.27 -23.02
C ALA A 40 19.52 -14.06 -22.21
N TYR A 41 18.43 -14.19 -21.46
CA TYR A 41 17.91 -13.14 -20.58
C TYR A 41 18.91 -12.76 -19.49
N LEU A 42 19.46 -13.73 -18.74
CA LEU A 42 20.41 -13.47 -17.65
C LEU A 42 21.66 -12.74 -18.16
N LYS A 43 22.15 -13.12 -19.34
CA LYS A 43 23.28 -12.43 -19.99
C LYS A 43 22.92 -10.99 -20.35
N ALA A 44 21.75 -10.76 -20.94
CA ALA A 44 21.28 -9.41 -21.28
C ALA A 44 21.08 -8.54 -20.03
N ARG A 45 20.44 -9.09 -18.99
CA ARG A 45 20.23 -8.44 -17.69
C ARG A 45 21.55 -8.02 -17.06
N ARG A 46 22.54 -8.92 -17.01
CA ARG A 46 23.87 -8.60 -16.47
C ARG A 46 24.52 -7.43 -17.21
N LEU A 47 24.49 -7.44 -18.54
CA LEU A 47 25.03 -6.34 -19.37
C LEU A 47 24.30 -5.01 -19.13
N ASN A 48 23.01 -5.05 -18.80
CA ASN A 48 22.22 -3.85 -18.51
C ASN A 48 22.47 -3.31 -17.10
N THR A 49 22.57 -4.20 -16.10
CA THR A 49 22.89 -3.82 -14.71
C THR A 49 24.28 -3.18 -14.63
N GLU A 50 25.29 -3.74 -15.31
CA GLU A 50 26.65 -3.18 -15.37
C GLU A 50 26.70 -1.78 -16.00
N ARG A 51 25.68 -1.40 -16.78
CA ARG A 51 25.57 -0.09 -17.45
C ARG A 51 24.72 0.93 -16.68
N HIS A 52 24.33 0.64 -15.44
CA HIS A 52 23.50 1.50 -14.58
C HIS A 52 22.17 1.96 -15.22
N GLY A 53 21.66 1.24 -16.22
CA GLY A 53 20.56 1.72 -17.05
C GLY A 53 19.22 0.99 -16.88
N GLN A 54 19.14 -0.01 -16.00
CA GLN A 54 17.92 -0.82 -15.83
C GLN A 54 17.14 -0.37 -14.59
N SER A 55 15.89 0.01 -14.78
CA SER A 55 14.99 0.38 -13.68
C SER A 55 14.37 -0.86 -13.03
N ALA A 56 13.87 -0.71 -11.80
CA ALA A 56 13.06 -1.74 -11.15
C ALA A 56 11.77 -2.04 -11.92
N PHE A 57 11.25 -1.06 -12.66
CA PHE A 57 10.09 -1.20 -13.52
C PHE A 57 10.39 -2.09 -14.74
N ASP A 58 11.55 -1.93 -15.38
CA ASP A 58 11.98 -2.78 -16.50
C ASP A 58 12.13 -4.24 -16.07
N ASP A 59 12.76 -4.48 -14.92
CA ASP A 59 12.89 -5.81 -14.31
C ASP A 59 11.50 -6.43 -14.02
N ALA A 60 10.52 -5.62 -13.61
CA ALA A 60 9.15 -6.06 -13.35
C ALA A 60 8.41 -6.51 -14.62
N LEU A 61 8.49 -5.70 -15.68
CA LEU A 61 7.88 -6.02 -16.97
C LEU A 61 8.55 -7.24 -17.61
N ALA A 62 9.88 -7.34 -17.52
CA ALA A 62 10.62 -8.50 -18.00
C ALA A 62 10.18 -9.78 -17.27
N LEU A 63 10.12 -9.76 -15.93
CA LEU A 63 9.65 -10.89 -15.13
C LEU A 63 8.23 -11.33 -15.51
N ARG A 64 7.28 -10.38 -15.64
CA ARG A 64 5.92 -10.70 -16.08
C ARG A 64 5.93 -11.43 -17.42
N ASN A 65 6.65 -10.89 -18.40
CA ASN A 65 6.68 -11.45 -19.74
C ASN A 65 7.36 -12.83 -19.78
N LEU A 66 8.44 -13.03 -19.03
CA LEU A 66 9.13 -14.32 -18.96
C LEU A 66 8.26 -15.43 -18.35
N LEU A 67 7.46 -15.10 -17.33
CA LEU A 67 6.49 -16.03 -16.75
C LEU A 67 5.33 -16.29 -17.73
N ALA A 68 4.81 -15.25 -18.39
CA ALA A 68 3.73 -15.39 -19.38
C ALA A 68 4.15 -16.25 -20.58
N LEU A 69 5.42 -16.15 -21.02
CA LEU A 69 6.00 -16.96 -22.09
C LEU A 69 6.40 -18.37 -21.64
N GLY A 70 6.26 -18.70 -20.35
CA GLY A 70 6.71 -19.98 -19.79
C GLY A 70 8.23 -20.18 -19.83
N THR A 71 9.00 -19.10 -20.02
CA THR A 71 10.47 -19.14 -19.95
C THR A 71 10.91 -19.44 -18.52
N TYR A 72 10.21 -18.88 -17.54
CA TYR A 72 10.23 -19.34 -16.16
C TYR A 72 8.87 -19.95 -15.84
N ARG A 73 8.85 -21.10 -15.15
CA ARG A 73 7.60 -21.76 -14.71
C ARG A 73 7.06 -21.12 -13.44
N THR A 74 7.96 -20.65 -12.57
CA THR A 74 7.60 -20.11 -11.26
C THR A 74 8.47 -18.92 -10.90
N GLN A 75 7.98 -18.09 -9.98
CA GLN A 75 8.78 -17.02 -9.36
C GLN A 75 9.99 -17.56 -8.59
N ALA A 76 9.90 -18.78 -8.04
CA ALA A 76 11.00 -19.42 -7.31
C ALA A 76 12.19 -19.76 -8.23
N GLU A 77 11.91 -20.23 -9.44
CA GLU A 77 12.92 -20.50 -10.46
C GLU A 77 13.65 -19.21 -10.86
N TYR A 78 12.91 -18.13 -11.09
CA TYR A 78 13.49 -16.81 -11.36
C TYR A 78 14.33 -16.29 -10.19
N ALA A 79 13.86 -16.47 -8.95
CA ALA A 79 14.58 -16.08 -7.75
C ALA A 79 15.93 -16.81 -7.62
N GLN A 80 15.94 -18.11 -7.88
CA GLN A 80 17.15 -18.94 -7.86
C GLN A 80 18.18 -18.46 -8.89
N ASP A 81 17.75 -18.21 -10.13
CA ASP A 81 18.64 -17.80 -11.22
C ASP A 81 19.17 -16.38 -11.09
N THR A 82 18.40 -15.49 -10.47
CA THR A 82 18.78 -14.07 -10.30
C THR A 82 19.45 -13.78 -8.96
N GLY A 83 19.43 -14.72 -8.02
CA GLY A 83 19.92 -14.55 -6.65
C GLY A 83 19.05 -13.62 -5.79
N LEU A 84 17.85 -13.26 -6.25
CA LEU A 84 16.90 -12.46 -5.49
C LEU A 84 16.14 -13.32 -4.48
N SER A 85 15.67 -12.72 -3.39
CA SER A 85 14.76 -13.42 -2.47
C SER A 85 13.39 -13.62 -3.12
N ILE A 86 12.71 -14.71 -2.77
CA ILE A 86 11.33 -14.99 -3.26
C ILE A 86 10.41 -13.80 -2.97
N ALA A 87 10.52 -13.20 -1.78
CA ALA A 87 9.73 -12.03 -1.41
C ALA A 87 10.02 -10.80 -2.31
N ALA A 88 11.28 -10.58 -2.70
CA ALA A 88 11.62 -9.51 -3.62
C ALA A 88 11.05 -9.77 -5.03
N VAL A 89 11.11 -11.02 -5.50
CA VAL A 89 10.55 -11.43 -6.79
C VAL A 89 9.02 -11.29 -6.79
N SER A 90 8.33 -11.64 -5.70
CA SER A 90 6.89 -11.46 -5.61
C SER A 90 6.47 -9.99 -5.67
N LYS A 91 7.20 -9.09 -4.99
CA LYS A 91 6.98 -7.65 -5.09
C LYS A 91 7.23 -7.13 -6.51
N LEU A 92 8.30 -7.60 -7.13
CA LEU A 92 8.65 -7.24 -8.50
C LEU A 92 7.58 -7.71 -9.50
N PHE A 93 7.07 -8.92 -9.34
CA PHE A 93 5.97 -9.45 -10.16
C PHE A 93 4.68 -8.66 -9.96
N ALA A 94 4.38 -8.27 -8.71
CA ALA A 94 3.21 -7.44 -8.40
C ALA A 94 3.26 -6.08 -9.13
N ILE A 95 4.42 -5.43 -9.16
CA ILE A 95 4.66 -4.21 -9.94
C ILE A 95 4.41 -4.47 -11.43
N GLY A 96 4.90 -5.59 -11.95
CA GLY A 96 4.72 -5.96 -13.36
C GLY A 96 3.26 -6.17 -13.76
N ASN A 97 2.38 -6.50 -12.80
CA ASN A 97 0.95 -6.72 -13.00
C ASN A 97 0.08 -5.48 -12.78
N LEU A 98 0.66 -4.29 -12.65
CA LEU A 98 -0.11 -3.04 -12.71
C LEU A 98 -0.94 -2.97 -14.00
N PRO A 99 -2.07 -2.24 -14.03
CA PRO A 99 -2.79 -1.96 -15.27
C PRO A 99 -1.92 -1.31 -16.35
N GLU A 100 -2.21 -1.58 -17.63
CA GLU A 100 -1.42 -1.05 -18.77
C GLU A 100 -1.40 0.48 -18.82
N SER A 101 -2.51 1.13 -18.45
CA SER A 101 -2.62 2.60 -18.35
C SER A 101 -1.61 3.18 -17.36
N ILE A 102 -1.48 2.55 -16.18
CA ILE A 102 -0.54 2.93 -15.13
C ILE A 102 0.90 2.63 -15.58
N GLN A 103 1.12 1.50 -16.27
CA GLN A 103 2.44 1.17 -16.82
C GLN A 103 2.91 2.19 -17.86
N ALA A 104 2.02 2.62 -18.75
CA ALA A 104 2.32 3.67 -19.73
C ALA A 104 2.71 4.97 -19.02
N TYR A 105 1.95 5.36 -17.98
CA TYR A 105 2.28 6.54 -17.18
C TYR A 105 3.67 6.45 -16.53
N ILE A 106 4.01 5.31 -15.91
CA ILE A 106 5.32 5.08 -15.27
C ILE A 106 6.46 5.11 -16.28
N ALA A 107 6.24 4.59 -17.49
CA ALA A 107 7.24 4.60 -18.54
C ALA A 107 7.64 6.02 -18.97
N ASP A 108 6.71 6.98 -18.89
CA ASP A 108 6.94 8.37 -19.24
C ASP A 108 7.53 9.21 -18.10
N HIS A 109 7.58 8.69 -16.86
CA HIS A 109 8.01 9.41 -15.65
C HIS A 109 9.07 8.62 -14.88
N GLU A 110 10.35 8.86 -15.17
CA GLU A 110 11.47 8.15 -14.53
C GLU A 110 11.53 8.40 -13.00
N GLU A 111 11.09 9.56 -12.53
CA GLU A 111 11.13 9.97 -11.12
C GLU A 111 10.28 9.09 -10.21
N ILE A 112 9.26 8.42 -10.74
CA ILE A 112 8.38 7.52 -9.98
C ILE A 112 8.77 6.04 -10.11
N GLN A 113 9.85 5.71 -10.83
CA GLN A 113 10.30 4.32 -11.04
C GLN A 113 11.01 3.70 -9.83
N ASN A 114 10.91 4.31 -8.65
CA ASN A 114 11.41 3.74 -7.40
C ASN A 114 10.62 2.48 -7.01
N GLN A 115 11.32 1.37 -6.77
CA GLN A 115 10.69 0.08 -6.45
C GLN A 115 9.70 0.13 -5.29
N ARG A 116 10.01 0.88 -4.21
CA ARG A 116 9.11 0.98 -3.05
C ARG A 116 7.84 1.74 -3.42
N LEU A 117 7.98 2.84 -4.15
CA LEU A 117 6.86 3.65 -4.61
C LEU A 117 5.95 2.84 -5.53
N LEU A 118 6.51 2.14 -6.51
CA LEU A 118 5.76 1.28 -7.43
C LEU A 118 5.00 0.16 -6.72
N TYR A 119 5.59 -0.44 -5.69
CA TYR A 119 4.91 -1.46 -4.90
C TYR A 119 3.76 -0.88 -4.08
N GLU A 120 3.94 0.30 -3.47
CA GLU A 120 2.83 0.98 -2.79
C GLU A 120 1.71 1.37 -3.76
N LEU A 121 2.06 1.81 -4.97
CA LEU A 121 1.10 2.11 -6.03
C LEU A 121 0.28 0.89 -6.44
N HIS A 122 0.91 -0.29 -6.55
CA HIS A 122 0.21 -1.55 -6.78
C HIS A 122 -0.82 -1.84 -5.67
N LEU A 123 -0.42 -1.70 -4.41
CA LEU A 123 -1.32 -1.92 -3.28
C LEU A 123 -2.44 -0.88 -3.21
N TYR A 124 -2.15 0.37 -3.58
CA TYR A 124 -3.17 1.42 -3.69
C TYR A 124 -4.17 1.11 -4.80
N CYS A 125 -3.69 0.71 -5.97
CA CYS A 125 -4.55 0.32 -7.10
C CYS A 125 -5.49 -0.85 -6.73
N GLN A 126 -5.03 -1.81 -5.94
CA GLN A 126 -5.89 -2.90 -5.44
C GLN A 126 -6.98 -2.43 -4.48
N ALA A 127 -6.69 -1.42 -3.64
CA ALA A 127 -7.63 -0.91 -2.67
C ALA A 127 -8.63 0.11 -3.27
N ALA A 128 -8.15 0.97 -4.16
CA ALA A 128 -8.86 2.17 -4.64
C ALA A 128 -9.37 2.03 -6.08
N GLY A 129 -8.83 1.09 -6.85
CA GLY A 129 -9.07 0.96 -8.29
C GLY A 129 -8.10 1.77 -9.14
N GLU A 130 -8.10 1.46 -10.44
CA GLU A 130 -7.20 2.04 -11.44
C GLU A 130 -7.42 3.54 -11.65
N GLU A 131 -8.67 3.98 -11.73
CA GLU A 131 -9.02 5.39 -11.97
C GLU A 131 -8.45 6.33 -10.90
N LYS A 132 -8.59 5.94 -9.62
CA LYS A 132 -8.04 6.71 -8.49
C LYS A 132 -6.51 6.69 -8.47
N ALA A 133 -5.90 5.56 -8.84
CA ALA A 133 -4.45 5.46 -8.95
C ALA A 133 -3.89 6.38 -10.05
N LEU A 134 -4.55 6.45 -11.20
CA LEU A 134 -4.19 7.39 -12.27
C LEU A 134 -4.38 8.85 -11.86
N ALA A 135 -5.48 9.18 -11.18
CA ALA A 135 -5.70 10.52 -10.66
C ALA A 135 -4.59 10.93 -9.67
N LEU A 136 -4.22 10.03 -8.75
CA LEU A 136 -3.13 10.28 -7.79
C LEU A 136 -1.79 10.53 -8.49
N LEU A 137 -1.48 9.77 -9.55
CA LEU A 137 -0.28 9.96 -10.36
C LEU A 137 -0.29 11.32 -11.07
N ALA A 138 -1.40 11.68 -11.70
CA ALA A 138 -1.56 12.94 -12.42
C ALA A 138 -1.42 14.17 -11.51
N ASP A 139 -1.99 14.11 -10.30
CA ASP A 139 -1.99 15.25 -9.36
C ASP A 139 -0.62 15.50 -8.72
N HIS A 140 0.24 14.48 -8.65
CA HIS A 140 1.41 14.50 -7.78
C HIS A 140 2.69 13.94 -8.39
N ALA A 141 2.76 13.70 -9.71
CA ALA A 141 3.86 13.01 -10.39
C ALA A 141 5.28 13.36 -9.86
N SER A 142 5.61 14.65 -9.81
CA SER A 142 6.95 15.12 -9.44
C SER A 142 7.24 15.16 -7.93
N ALA A 143 6.22 15.01 -7.08
CA ALA A 143 6.34 15.06 -5.62
C ALA A 143 5.89 13.75 -4.94
N LEU A 144 5.56 12.74 -5.72
CA LEU A 144 4.98 11.51 -5.22
C LEU A 144 6.01 10.73 -4.41
N THR A 145 5.62 10.33 -3.19
CA THR A 145 6.45 9.50 -2.32
C THR A 145 5.69 8.26 -1.90
N SER A 146 6.40 7.18 -1.56
CA SER A 146 5.78 5.94 -1.07
C SER A 146 4.86 6.18 0.14
N THR A 147 5.23 7.09 1.04
CA THR A 147 4.45 7.43 2.23
C THR A 147 3.16 8.18 1.89
N MET A 148 3.14 8.99 0.83
CA MET A 148 1.91 9.64 0.37
C MET A 148 0.92 8.61 -0.18
N ILE A 149 1.40 7.64 -0.96
CA ILE A 149 0.58 6.56 -1.52
C ILE A 149 0.04 5.66 -0.40
N GLU A 150 0.90 5.29 0.57
CA GLU A 150 0.52 4.51 1.74
C GLU A 150 -0.62 5.18 2.53
N ARG A 151 -0.51 6.48 2.80
CA ARG A 151 -1.58 7.26 3.47
C ARG A 151 -2.85 7.35 2.63
N ALA A 152 -2.73 7.48 1.31
CA ALA A 152 -3.89 7.47 0.42
C ALA A 152 -4.61 6.11 0.48
N ARG A 153 -3.86 5.00 0.49
CA ARG A 153 -4.40 3.65 0.66
C ARG A 153 -5.09 3.48 2.00
N GLU A 154 -4.47 3.91 3.09
CA GLU A 154 -5.08 3.83 4.43
C GLU A 154 -6.43 4.55 4.50
N ARG A 155 -6.57 5.69 3.82
CA ARG A 155 -7.84 6.44 3.73
C ARG A 155 -8.91 5.69 2.94
N GLU A 156 -8.52 5.01 1.86
CA GLU A 156 -9.44 4.19 1.06
C GLU A 156 -9.90 2.95 1.84
N VAL A 157 -8.98 2.26 2.52
CA VAL A 157 -9.29 1.07 3.31
C VAL A 157 -10.12 1.41 4.56
N SER A 158 -9.80 2.49 5.25
CA SER A 158 -10.49 2.89 6.49
C SER A 158 -11.83 3.58 6.24
N GLY A 159 -12.15 3.91 4.99
CA GLY A 159 -13.30 4.71 4.61
C GLY A 159 -13.20 6.17 5.07
N PRO A 160 -14.20 7.02 4.73
CA PRO A 160 -14.23 8.39 5.20
C PRO A 160 -14.26 8.39 6.73
N VAL A 161 -13.25 9.02 7.36
CA VAL A 161 -13.25 9.29 8.79
C VAL A 161 -14.48 10.14 9.08
N GLN A 162 -15.58 9.50 9.48
CA GLN A 162 -16.69 10.22 10.06
C GLN A 162 -16.13 10.87 11.32
N ARG A 163 -15.95 12.20 11.29
CA ARG A 163 -15.68 12.96 12.50
C ARG A 163 -16.76 12.56 13.50
N ALA A 164 -16.37 11.83 14.56
CA ALA A 164 -17.30 11.40 15.59
C ALA A 164 -18.12 12.62 16.01
N ARG A 165 -19.44 12.54 15.81
CA ARG A 165 -20.36 13.65 16.06
C ARG A 165 -20.34 13.89 17.56
N SER A 166 -19.64 14.92 18.02
CA SER A 166 -19.55 15.16 19.47
C SER A 166 -20.87 15.76 19.96
N ALA A 167 -21.55 15.05 20.87
CA ALA A 167 -22.68 15.62 21.58
C ALA A 167 -22.13 16.65 22.57
N THR A 168 -22.37 17.93 22.29
CA THR A 168 -21.94 19.04 23.17
C THR A 168 -23.14 19.49 24.01
N ARG A 169 -22.98 19.50 25.34
CA ARG A 169 -23.93 20.11 26.28
C ARG A 169 -23.28 21.27 26.99
N SER A 170 -23.92 22.43 26.96
CA SER A 170 -23.48 23.61 27.72
C SER A 170 -24.03 23.55 29.15
N PHE A 171 -23.29 24.11 30.12
CA PHE A 171 -23.72 24.27 31.50
C PHE A 171 -23.21 25.58 32.08
N SER A 172 -23.84 26.08 33.15
CA SER A 172 -23.37 27.25 33.89
C SER A 172 -22.94 26.85 35.29
N PHE A 173 -21.76 27.28 35.74
CA PHE A 173 -21.23 27.05 37.09
C PHE A 173 -20.61 28.33 37.63
N HIS A 174 -21.08 28.81 38.79
CA HIS A 174 -20.67 30.10 39.38
C HIS A 174 -20.66 31.28 38.37
N GLY A 175 -21.69 31.37 37.53
CA GLY A 175 -21.83 32.45 36.54
C GLY A 175 -20.99 32.29 35.27
N VAL A 176 -20.15 31.25 35.18
CA VAL A 176 -19.32 30.95 34.02
C VAL A 176 -19.96 29.86 33.16
N GLN A 177 -19.94 30.04 31.84
CA GLN A 177 -20.39 29.05 30.87
C GLN A 177 -19.31 27.99 30.61
N GLY A 178 -19.68 26.73 30.74
CA GLY A 178 -18.88 25.55 30.44
C GLY A 178 -19.55 24.68 29.38
N ARG A 179 -18.80 23.71 28.86
CA ARG A 179 -19.32 22.69 27.94
C ARG A 179 -18.76 21.32 28.25
N ILE A 180 -19.60 20.32 28.07
CA ILE A 180 -19.26 18.90 28.15
C ILE A 180 -19.37 18.35 26.72
N GLN A 181 -18.31 17.75 26.21
CA GLN A 181 -18.26 17.12 24.90
C GLN A 181 -18.12 15.62 25.08
N ARG A 182 -19.10 14.85 24.59
CA ARG A 182 -19.02 13.40 24.50
C ARG A 182 -18.61 12.99 23.10
N PHE A 183 -17.63 12.11 22.99
CA PHE A 183 -17.20 11.51 21.74
C PHE A 183 -17.65 10.06 21.72
N ASP A 184 -18.54 9.73 20.79
CA ASP A 184 -19.16 8.40 20.74
C ASP A 184 -18.15 7.29 20.34
N ASN A 185 -17.01 7.67 19.72
CA ASN A 185 -15.90 6.76 19.44
C ASN A 185 -14.89 6.77 20.60
N GLY A 186 -14.77 5.65 21.31
CA GLY A 186 -13.70 5.43 22.31
C GLY A 186 -14.02 5.91 23.72
N GLY A 187 -15.30 6.18 24.05
CA GLY A 187 -15.72 6.45 25.43
C GLY A 187 -15.12 7.73 26.05
N ARG A 188 -14.75 8.71 25.22
CA ARG A 188 -14.10 9.95 25.68
C ARG A 188 -15.14 11.00 26.07
N LEU A 189 -14.99 11.56 27.26
CA LEU A 189 -15.75 12.70 27.77
C LEU A 189 -14.79 13.84 28.12
N GLU A 190 -15.05 15.03 27.61
CA GLU A 190 -14.29 16.23 27.97
C GLU A 190 -15.18 17.29 28.61
N VAL A 191 -14.71 17.87 29.72
CA VAL A 191 -15.34 19.04 30.34
C VAL A 191 -14.42 20.24 30.13
N ARG A 192 -14.97 21.33 29.58
CA ARG A 192 -14.23 22.58 29.35
C ARG A 192 -14.95 23.75 30.00
N VAL A 193 -14.27 24.44 30.91
CA VAL A 193 -14.72 25.67 31.57
C VAL A 193 -13.58 26.67 31.52
N LYS A 194 -13.86 27.95 31.23
CA LYS A 194 -12.85 29.02 31.14
C LYS A 194 -13.24 30.20 32.01
N GLY A 195 -12.29 30.77 32.75
CA GLY A 195 -12.52 31.96 33.58
C GLY A 195 -13.11 31.66 34.96
N LEU A 196 -12.99 30.42 35.44
CA LEU A 196 -13.39 30.05 36.80
C LEU A 196 -12.28 30.42 37.80
N PRO A 197 -12.59 31.06 38.95
CA PRO A 197 -11.60 31.33 39.99
C PRO A 197 -10.91 30.04 40.49
N PRO A 198 -9.63 30.08 40.89
CA PRO A 198 -8.87 28.89 41.29
C PRO A 198 -9.55 28.05 42.37
N GLU A 199 -10.15 28.69 43.38
CA GLU A 199 -10.86 28.01 44.47
C GLU A 199 -12.10 27.23 43.98
N HIS A 200 -12.85 27.81 43.05
CA HIS A 200 -14.02 27.17 42.44
C HIS A 200 -13.63 26.07 41.46
N LEU A 201 -12.51 26.23 40.75
CA LEU A 201 -11.95 25.20 39.87
C LEU A 201 -11.51 23.97 40.66
N HIS A 202 -10.79 24.18 41.76
CA HIS A 202 -10.34 23.09 42.63
C HIS A 202 -11.52 22.36 43.29
N ARG A 203 -12.53 23.12 43.75
CA ARG A 203 -13.77 22.51 44.29
C ARG A 203 -14.49 21.67 43.23
N LEU A 204 -14.63 22.17 42.00
CA LEU A 204 -15.27 21.45 40.90
C LEU A 204 -14.53 20.14 40.59
N GLU A 205 -13.20 20.20 40.49
CA GLU A 205 -12.35 19.02 40.30
C GLU A 205 -12.57 17.97 41.40
N GLN A 206 -12.48 18.39 42.68
CA GLN A 206 -12.69 17.48 43.82
C GLN A 206 -14.08 16.85 43.81
N GLN A 207 -15.13 17.63 43.57
CA GLN A 207 -16.50 17.11 43.51
C GLN A 207 -16.69 16.12 42.37
N MET A 208 -16.10 16.38 41.20
CA MET A 208 -16.15 15.45 40.06
C MET A 208 -15.45 14.14 40.38
N VAL A 209 -14.25 14.18 40.99
CA VAL A 209 -13.50 12.97 41.38
C VAL A 209 -14.30 12.14 42.39
N VAL A 210 -14.79 12.77 43.47
CA VAL A 210 -15.58 12.08 44.49
C VAL A 210 -16.84 11.46 43.90
N TRP A 211 -17.56 12.20 43.05
CA TRP A 211 -18.77 11.70 42.41
C TRP A 211 -18.48 10.52 41.47
N LEU A 212 -17.39 10.58 40.70
CA LEU A 212 -16.97 9.50 39.79
C LEU A 212 -16.57 8.23 40.56
N GLN A 213 -15.87 8.39 41.70
CA GLN A 213 -15.42 7.27 42.53
C GLN A 213 -16.53 6.67 43.40
N ALA A 214 -17.59 7.43 43.68
CA ALA A 214 -18.74 6.96 44.45
C ALA A 214 -19.74 6.15 43.62
N GLN A 215 -19.51 5.98 42.31
CA GLN A 215 -20.38 5.14 41.47
C GLN A 215 -20.04 3.65 41.70
N PRO A 216 -21.02 2.79 42.05
CA PRO A 216 -20.77 1.36 42.11
C PRO A 216 -20.47 0.81 40.70
N ASP A 217 -19.54 -0.15 40.60
CA ASP A 217 -19.27 -0.90 39.37
C ASP A 217 -20.56 -1.58 38.89
N ALA A 218 -21.20 -1.03 37.86
CA ALA A 218 -22.40 -1.59 37.27
C ALA A 218 -22.14 -2.92 36.54
N ASP A 219 -20.88 -3.22 36.21
CA ASP A 219 -20.48 -4.43 35.46
C ASP A 219 -20.33 -5.69 36.33
N ALA A 220 -20.31 -5.58 37.66
CA ALA A 220 -20.21 -6.74 38.55
C ALA A 220 -21.53 -7.55 38.69
N LYS A 221 -22.67 -7.02 38.20
CA LYS A 221 -23.99 -7.67 38.37
C LYS A 221 -24.54 -8.40 37.14
N VAL A 222 -23.88 -8.34 35.98
CA VAL A 222 -24.37 -9.02 34.76
C VAL A 222 -23.93 -10.49 34.68
N SER A 223 -22.88 -10.92 35.40
CA SER A 223 -22.43 -12.32 35.38
C SER A 223 -23.17 -13.29 36.32
N ALA A 224 -24.04 -12.81 37.22
CA ALA A 224 -24.68 -13.67 38.23
C ALA A 224 -26.11 -14.13 37.89
N GLN A 225 -26.71 -13.66 36.79
CA GLN A 225 -28.08 -14.04 36.38
C GLN A 225 -28.14 -15.05 35.23
N ALA A 226 -27.01 -15.59 34.77
CA ALA A 226 -26.96 -16.58 33.68
C ALA A 226 -26.90 -18.05 34.16
N THR A 227 -27.00 -18.32 35.46
CA THR A 227 -26.92 -19.68 36.03
C THR A 227 -28.16 -20.12 36.79
N ASP A 228 -29.34 -19.56 36.47
CA ASP A 228 -30.61 -20.05 37.04
C ASP A 228 -31.72 -20.10 35.99
N SER A 229 -31.53 -20.96 34.99
CA SER A 229 -32.59 -21.40 34.08
C SER A 229 -32.23 -22.74 33.44
N ARG A 230 -32.16 -23.80 34.26
CA ARG A 230 -32.37 -25.19 33.82
C ARG A 230 -33.44 -25.82 34.71
N GLY A 231 -34.69 -25.64 34.32
CA GLY A 231 -35.84 -26.31 34.95
C GLY A 231 -37.05 -26.32 34.02
N GLY A 232 -37.43 -27.53 33.59
CA GLY A 232 -38.69 -27.87 32.91
C GLY A 232 -38.77 -27.43 31.44
N ASP A 233 -39.37 -28.18 30.50
CA ASP A 233 -40.33 -29.27 30.65
C ASP A 233 -40.48 -30.02 29.29
N PRO A 234 -41.38 -31.00 29.10
CA PRO A 234 -41.11 -32.23 28.36
C PRO A 234 -41.68 -32.14 26.95
N THR A 235 -41.24 -33.04 26.07
CA THR A 235 -41.91 -33.25 24.78
C THR A 235 -42.38 -34.69 24.72
N VAL A 236 -43.70 -34.86 24.86
CA VAL A 236 -44.44 -36.05 24.46
C VAL A 236 -44.90 -35.81 23.03
N VAL A 237 -44.39 -36.57 22.06
CA VAL A 237 -45.12 -36.94 20.84
C VAL A 237 -44.63 -38.32 20.39
N GLU A 238 -45.59 -39.25 20.36
CA GLU A 238 -45.64 -40.60 19.75
C GLU A 238 -44.72 -41.72 20.25
#